data_AF-A0A2E4YRW7-F1
#
_entry.id   AF-A0A2E4YRW7-F1
#
_cell.length_a   1.000
_cell.length_b   1.000
_cell.length_c   1.000
_cell.angle_alpha   90.00
_cell.angle_beta   90.00
_cell.angle_gamma   90.00
#
_symmetry.space_group_name_H-M   'P 1'
#
loop_
_entity.id
_entity.type
_entity.pdbx_description
1 polymer ?
#
loop_
_entity_poly.entity_id
_entity_poly.type
_entity_poly.pdbx_seq_one_letter_code
_entity_poly.pdbx_strand_id
1 'polypeptide(L)' 'MSLKINPFFFITKVEGEIWVKKINHQTQITSKYSFYNKNIFTLLVTFSFVHLLWGGLQKKALKNIKKEIE' A
#
# COMPACT_ATOMS: atom_id res chain seq x y z
N MET A 1 17.23 -13.76 -19.27
CA MET A 1 16.12 -12.92 -19.76
C MET A 1 16.29 -11.53 -19.14
N SER A 2 16.84 -10.58 -19.90
CA SER A 2 17.16 -9.24 -19.39
C SER A 2 15.86 -8.43 -19.30
N LEU A 3 15.33 -8.26 -18.10
CA LEU A 3 14.20 -7.38 -17.80
C LEU A 3 14.65 -5.95 -18.09
N LYS A 4 14.29 -5.43 -19.27
CA LYS A 4 14.45 -4.00 -19.60
C LYS A 4 13.67 -3.20 -18.56
N ILE A 5 14.40 -2.56 -17.64
CA ILE A 5 13.86 -1.69 -16.60
C ILE A 5 13.26 -0.47 -17.33
N ASN A 6 11.94 -0.43 -17.42
CA ASN A 6 11.21 0.65 -18.06
C ASN A 6 11.51 1.96 -17.29
N PRO A 7 11.99 3.04 -17.94
CA PRO A 7 12.34 4.29 -17.27
C PRO A 7 11.14 5.00 -16.62
N PHE A 8 9.92 4.53 -16.89
CA PHE A 8 8.66 5.03 -16.34
C PHE A 8 8.33 4.54 -14.93
N PHE A 9 9.07 3.58 -14.37
CA PHE A 9 8.85 3.16 -12.98
C PHE A 9 9.57 4.11 -12.02
N PHE A 10 8.83 5.11 -11.55
CA PHE A 10 9.25 6.10 -10.56
C PHE A 10 9.47 5.53 -9.14
N ILE A 11 9.18 4.24 -8.96
CA ILE A 11 9.20 3.52 -7.68
C ILE A 11 10.11 2.31 -7.81
N THR A 12 11.07 2.20 -6.90
CA THR A 12 11.96 1.05 -6.77
C THR A 12 11.30 -0.07 -5.99
N LYS A 13 10.61 0.28 -4.89
CA LYS A 13 9.97 -0.68 -3.99
C LYS A 13 8.83 -0.01 -3.21
N VAL A 14 7.75 -0.74 -2.96
CA VAL A 14 6.72 -0.37 -1.99
C VAL A 14 6.64 -1.50 -0.98
N GLU A 15 6.64 -1.14 0.30
CA GLU A 15 6.38 -2.04 1.40
C GLU A 15 5.17 -1.50 2.15
N GLY A 16 4.32 -2.40 2.63
CA GLY A 16 3.28 -1.95 3.53
C GLY A 16 2.75 -3.09 4.37
N GLU A 17 2.30 -2.70 5.54
CA GLU A 17 1.93 -3.56 6.63
C GLU A 17 0.52 -3.18 7.07
N ILE A 18 -0.32 -4.18 7.24
CA ILE A 18 -1.67 -4.03 7.76
C ILE A 18 -1.75 -4.88 9.03
N TRP A 19 -1.95 -4.22 10.17
CA TRP A 19 -2.20 -4.86 11.44
C TRP A 19 -3.68 -4.82 11.75
N VAL A 20 -4.23 -5.99 12.03
CA VAL A 20 -5.61 -6.17 12.49
C VAL A 20 -5.53 -6.57 13.95
N LYS A 21 -6.07 -5.74 14.84
CA LYS A 21 -6.18 -6.04 16.27
C LYS A 21 -7.64 -6.06 16.67
N LYS A 22 -8.06 -7.12 17.36
CA LYS A 22 -9.37 -7.17 18.02
C LYS A 22 -9.23 -6.56 19.41
N ILE A 23 -9.97 -5.48 19.67
CA ILE A 23 -10.01 -4.80 20.97
C ILE A 23 -11.47 -4.84 21.44
N ASN A 24 -11.75 -5.67 22.44
CA ASN A 24 -13.10 -5.95 22.93
C ASN A 24 -14.04 -6.44 21.80
N HIS A 25 -15.12 -5.69 21.53
CA HIS A 25 -16.08 -5.93 20.45
C HIS A 25 -15.81 -5.09 19.19
N GLN A 26 -14.65 -4.42 19.11
CA GLN A 26 -14.25 -3.61 17.95
C GLN A 26 -12.97 -4.17 17.31
N THR A 27 -12.87 -4.05 15.99
CA THR A 27 -11.66 -4.41 15.23
C THR A 27 -10.94 -3.12 14.85
N GLN A 28 -9.76 -2.89 15.44
CA GLN A 28 -8.87 -1.80 15.07
C GLN A 28 -7.96 -2.26 13.92
N ILE A 29 -7.92 -1.46 12.85
CA ILE A 29 -7.13 -1.77 11.66
C ILE A 29 -6.17 -0.63 11.42
N THR A 30 -4.88 -0.93 11.55
CA THR A 30 -3.79 0.02 11.37
C THR A 30 -3.05 -0.37 10.10
N SER A 31 -2.85 0.57 9.18
CA SER A 31 -2.03 0.34 7.99
C SER A 31 -0.88 1.33 7.94
N LYS A 32 0.32 0.85 7.64
CA LYS A 32 1.46 1.68 7.29
C LYS A 32 2.00 1.25 5.94
N TYR A 33 2.57 2.19 5.20
CA TYR A 33 3.28 1.90 3.99
C TYR A 33 4.49 2.82 3.87
N SER A 34 5.51 2.29 3.21
CA SER A 34 6.75 2.96 2.89
C SER A 34 7.02 2.74 1.40
N PHE A 35 7.53 3.75 0.72
CA PHE A 35 7.93 3.63 -0.66
C PHE A 35 9.35 4.15 -0.84
N TYR A 36 10.09 3.44 -1.69
CA TYR A 36 11.45 3.75 -2.05
C TYR A 36 11.43 4.27 -3.47
N ASN A 37 11.67 5.57 -3.61
CA ASN A 37 11.72 6.23 -4.90
C ASN A 37 13.10 6.05 -5.53
N LYS A 38 13.16 6.10 -6.87
CA LYS A 38 14.43 6.01 -7.60
C LYS A 38 15.10 7.38 -7.77
N ASN A 39 14.30 8.47 -7.78
CA ASN A 39 14.78 9.82 -8.02
C ASN A 39 13.92 10.88 -7.31
N ILE A 40 14.52 11.84 -6.60
CA ILE A 40 13.81 12.87 -5.81
C ILE A 40 12.78 13.67 -6.65
N PHE A 41 13.06 13.91 -7.93
CA PHE A 41 12.18 14.65 -8.84
C PHE A 41 10.82 13.98 -9.05
N THR A 42 10.73 12.67 -8.87
CA THR A 42 9.52 11.90 -9.12
C THR A 42 8.78 11.59 -7.82
N LEU A 43 9.24 12.12 -6.67
CA LEU A 43 8.71 11.84 -5.34
C LEU A 43 7.22 12.12 -5.21
N LEU A 44 6.74 13.28 -5.68
CA LEU A 44 5.32 13.67 -5.55
C LEU A 44 4.40 12.78 -6.38
N VAL A 45 4.83 12.44 -7.60
CA VAL A 45 4.08 11.56 -8.50
C VAL A 45 4.06 10.13 -7.94
N THR A 46 5.22 9.66 -7.49
CA THR A 46 5.39 8.38 -6.80
C THR A 46 4.50 8.29 -5.55
N PHE A 47 4.52 9.32 -4.69
CA PHE A 47 3.69 9.40 -3.50
C PHE A 47 2.20 9.30 -3.86
N SER A 48 1.74 10.10 -4.83
CA SER A 48 0.33 10.12 -5.24
C SER A 48 -0.12 8.77 -5.77
N PHE A 49 0.71 8.13 -6.61
CA PHE A 49 0.42 6.81 -7.17
C PHE A 49 0.37 5.72 -6.08
N VAL A 50 1.38 5.67 -5.20
CA VAL A 50 1.42 4.71 -4.09
C VAL A 50 0.25 4.92 -3.14
N HIS A 51 -0.08 6.18 -2.83
CA HIS A 51 -1.19 6.52 -1.94
C HIS A 51 -2.53 6.02 -2.49
N LEU A 52 -2.79 6.22 -3.79
CA LEU A 52 -4.02 5.74 -4.44
C LEU A 52 -4.09 4.21 -4.46
N LEU A 53 -3.00 3.54 -4.84
CA LEU A 53 -2.94 2.07 -4.83
C LEU A 53 -3.14 1.52 -3.42
N TRP A 54 -2.45 2.07 -2.44
CA TRP A 54 -2.52 1.63 -1.05
C TRP A 54 -3.91 1.85 -0.47
N GLY A 55 -4.52 3.01 -0.71
CA GLY A 55 -5.90 3.29 -0.29
C GLY A 55 -6.92 2.32 -0.90
N GLY A 56 -6.74 1.93 -2.17
CA GLY A 56 -7.56 0.91 -2.83
C GLY A 56 -7.39 -0.48 -2.22
N LEU A 57 -6.14 -0.91 -2.02
CA LEU A 57 -5.80 -2.18 -1.37
C LEU A 57 -6.34 -2.27 0.06
N GLN A 58 -6.18 -1.20 0.85
CA GLN A 58 -6.68 -1.11 2.22
C GLN A 58 -8.20 -1.27 2.25
N LYS A 59 -8.94 -0.52 1.43
CA LYS A 59 -10.42 -0.64 1.37
C LYS A 59 -10.87 -2.05 0.99
N LYS A 60 -10.18 -2.70 0.04
CA LYS A 60 -10.49 -4.08 -0.38
C LYS A 60 -10.19 -5.09 0.75
N ALA A 61 -9.06 -4.94 1.43
CA ALA A 61 -8.70 -5.78 2.57
C ALA A 61 -9.71 -5.64 3.72
N LEU A 62 -10.10 -4.41 4.07
CA LEU A 62 -11.14 -4.12 5.06
C LEU A 62 -12.47 -4.78 4.73
N LYS A 63 -12.91 -4.70 3.47
CA LYS A 63 -14.16 -5.30 3.01
C LYS A 63 -14.13 -6.82 3.13
N ASN A 64 -13.01 -7.45 2.81
CA ASN A 64 -12.86 -8.91 2.94
C ASN A 64 -12.82 -9.33 4.42
N ILE A 65 -12.05 -8.64 5.25
CA ILE A 65 -12.00 -8.94 6.71
C ILE A 65 -13.39 -8.81 7.33
N LYS A 66 -14.17 -7.79 6.96
CA LYS A 66 -15.55 -7.63 7.45
C LYS A 66 -16.42 -8.82 7.04
N LYS A 67 -16.32 -9.27 5.79
CA LYS A 67 -17.09 -10.42 5.28
C LYS A 67 -16.74 -11.75 5.94
N GLU A 68 -15.50 -11.94 6.38
CA GLU A 68 -15.06 -13.17 7.05
C GLU A 68 -15.42 -13.16 8.55
N ILE A 69 -15.79 -12.00 9.11
CA ILE A 69 -16.18 -11.84 10.52
C ILE A 69 -17.71 -11.90 10.70
N GLU A 70 -18.49 -11.55 9.66
CA GLU A 70 -19.97 -11.71 9.61
C GLU A 70 -20.36 -13.16 9.23
#